data_AF-A0A7Z9MB28-F1
#
_entry.id   AF-A0A7Z9MB28-F1
#
_cell.length_a   1.000
_cell.length_b   1.000
_cell.length_c   1.000
_cell.angle_alpha   90.00
_cell.angle_beta   90.00
_cell.angle_gamma   90.00
#
_symmetry.space_group_name_H-M   'P 1'
#
loop_
_entity.id
_entity.type
_entity.pdbx_description
1 polymer ?
#
loop_
_entity_poly.entity_id
_entity_poly.type
_entity_poly.pdbx_seq_one_letter_code
_entity_poly.pdbx_strand_id
1 'polypeptide(L)'
;MRKFVLTVMSLSLIITSCIPPESDAVLSRSVSRQNPLLYGFNEAVNFADLQEGDILAATDVALAEAATILEDILAVPNESRTFENTILPLDNLYNVTGKVDNPAGLMSEVHESAVIRDEANSSMILFSKFMNDLSVNEELYNAIVAFSETSEGKNLTGVKKRYLDDEIRSFERQGIALPKEKRE
;
A
#
# COMPACT_ATOMS: atom_id res chain seq x y z
N MET A 1 -64.38 -14.34 60.13
CA MET A 1 -65.17 -14.34 58.88
C MET A 1 -64.28 -13.85 57.74
N ARG A 2 -64.00 -14.72 56.76
CA ARG A 2 -63.22 -14.45 55.55
C ARG A 2 -63.94 -13.42 54.66
N LYS A 3 -63.22 -12.43 54.14
CA LYS A 3 -63.54 -11.80 52.85
C LYS A 3 -62.23 -11.57 52.07
N PHE A 4 -62.18 -12.20 50.91
CA PHE A 4 -61.19 -12.03 49.85
C PHE A 4 -61.33 -10.62 49.24
N VAL A 5 -60.21 -9.94 48.99
CA VAL A 5 -60.12 -8.91 47.94
C VAL A 5 -58.82 -9.14 47.20
N LEU A 6 -58.96 -9.24 45.88
CA LEU A 6 -57.98 -9.68 44.90
C LEU A 6 -57.83 -8.53 43.89
N THR A 7 -56.69 -7.85 43.83
CA THR A 7 -56.45 -6.88 42.74
C THR A 7 -54.97 -6.74 42.35
N VAL A 8 -54.60 -7.54 41.35
CA VAL A 8 -53.80 -7.22 40.15
C VAL A 8 -52.51 -6.39 40.32
N MET A 9 -51.35 -7.08 40.37
CA MET A 9 -50.07 -6.51 39.94
C MET A 9 -49.99 -6.57 38.41
N SER A 10 -50.02 -5.42 37.76
CA SER A 10 -49.75 -5.25 36.33
C SER A 10 -48.26 -5.42 36.06
N LEU A 11 -47.90 -6.56 35.47
CA LEU A 11 -46.56 -6.84 34.95
C LEU A 11 -46.42 -6.22 33.55
N SER A 12 -45.88 -5.00 33.48
CA SER A 12 -45.55 -4.36 32.20
C SER A 12 -44.31 -5.03 31.60
N LEU A 13 -44.53 -5.91 30.63
CA LEU A 13 -43.48 -6.51 29.81
C LEU A 13 -43.00 -5.46 28.78
N ILE A 14 -41.89 -4.77 29.09
CA ILE A 14 -41.22 -3.90 28.13
C ILE A 14 -40.49 -4.80 27.13
N ILE A 15 -41.09 -5.02 25.97
CA ILE A 15 -40.39 -5.62 24.83
C ILE A 15 -39.50 -4.53 24.25
N THR A 16 -38.26 -4.43 24.73
CA THR A 16 -37.20 -3.70 24.03
C THR A 16 -36.92 -4.46 22.74
N SER A 17 -37.52 -4.02 21.63
CA SER A 17 -37.12 -4.49 20.31
C SER A 17 -35.71 -3.96 20.05
N CYS A 18 -34.71 -4.81 20.14
CA CYS A 18 -33.40 -4.51 19.59
C CYS A 18 -33.55 -4.46 18.06
N ILE A 19 -33.81 -3.27 17.52
CA ILE A 19 -33.50 -2.97 16.13
C ILE A 19 -32.00 -2.65 16.14
N PRO A 20 -31.13 -3.48 15.56
CA PRO A 20 -29.73 -3.10 15.41
C PRO A 20 -29.64 -1.89 14.48
N PRO A 21 -28.73 -0.93 14.76
CA PRO A 21 -28.52 0.21 13.88
C PRO A 21 -28.12 -0.27 12.47
N GLU A 22 -28.74 0.34 11.46
CA GLU A 22 -28.58 0.03 10.03
C GLU A 22 -27.12 0.20 9.54
N SER A 23 -26.24 0.82 10.34
CA SER A 23 -24.83 1.05 10.03
C SER A 23 -23.95 -0.20 10.06
N ASP A 24 -24.24 -1.15 10.95
CA ASP A 24 -23.33 -2.28 11.18
C ASP A 24 -23.54 -3.40 10.16
N ALA A 25 -24.72 -3.45 9.54
CA ALA A 25 -25.06 -4.42 8.50
C ALA A 25 -24.36 -4.12 7.16
N VAL A 26 -24.09 -2.85 6.86
CA VAL A 26 -23.34 -2.45 5.66
C VAL A 26 -21.85 -2.79 5.82
N LEU A 27 -21.30 -2.64 7.03
CA LEU A 27 -19.91 -2.98 7.36
C LEU A 27 -19.66 -4.50 7.43
N SER A 28 -20.65 -5.32 7.78
CA SER A 28 -20.45 -6.78 7.84
C SER A 28 -20.58 -7.48 6.48
N ARG A 29 -21.17 -6.82 5.47
CA ARG A 29 -21.37 -7.41 4.13
C ARG A 29 -20.11 -7.39 3.25
N SER A 30 -19.08 -6.63 3.65
CA SER A 30 -17.82 -6.50 2.91
C SER A 30 -16.78 -7.59 3.24
N VAL A 31 -17.08 -8.54 4.14
CA VAL A 31 -16.08 -9.47 4.73
C VAL A 31 -15.93 -10.81 3.96
N SER A 32 -16.13 -10.87 2.64
CA SER A 32 -15.80 -12.12 1.90
C SER A 32 -15.44 -11.96 0.42
N ARG A 33 -15.31 -10.74 -0.10
CA ARG A 33 -14.88 -10.53 -1.48
C ARG A 33 -13.39 -10.13 -1.47
N GLN A 34 -12.55 -10.92 -2.11
CA GLN A 34 -11.14 -10.57 -2.32
C GLN A 34 -11.07 -9.34 -3.21
N ASN A 35 -10.26 -8.35 -2.81
CA ASN A 35 -10.04 -7.15 -3.61
C ASN A 35 -9.38 -7.53 -4.96
N PRO A 36 -9.94 -7.13 -6.12
CA PRO A 36 -9.50 -7.59 -7.43
C PRO A 36 -8.13 -7.02 -7.84
N LEU A 37 -7.65 -5.95 -7.19
CA LEU A 37 -6.31 -5.40 -7.41
C LEU A 37 -5.25 -6.02 -6.49
N LEU A 38 -5.65 -6.85 -5.53
CA LEU A 38 -4.74 -7.63 -4.67
C LEU A 38 -4.60 -9.07 -5.21
N TYR A 39 -4.00 -9.18 -6.40
CA TYR A 39 -3.81 -10.44 -7.13
C TYR A 39 -2.41 -11.04 -6.95
N GLY A 40 -2.26 -12.34 -7.19
CA GLY A 40 -1.01 -13.09 -7.06
C GLY A 40 -0.05 -12.96 -8.26
N PHE A 41 1.12 -13.60 -8.15
CA PHE A 41 2.11 -13.64 -9.23
C PHE A 41 1.57 -14.43 -10.43
N ASN A 42 1.63 -13.84 -11.62
CA ASN A 42 1.05 -14.38 -12.87
C ASN A 42 -0.46 -14.64 -12.83
N GLU A 43 -1.19 -14.01 -11.91
CA GLU A 43 -2.65 -14.03 -11.92
C GLU A 43 -3.20 -12.87 -12.74
N ALA A 44 -4.32 -13.10 -13.43
CA ALA A 44 -5.00 -12.06 -14.18
C ALA A 44 -5.79 -11.15 -13.22
N VAL A 45 -5.72 -9.83 -13.46
CA VAL A 45 -6.54 -8.85 -12.73
C VAL A 45 -8.01 -9.03 -13.12
N ASN A 46 -8.88 -9.21 -12.14
CA ASN A 46 -10.32 -9.38 -12.37
C ASN A 46 -11.04 -8.03 -12.38
N PHE A 47 -10.81 -7.24 -13.44
CA PHE A 47 -11.42 -5.91 -13.61
C PHE A 47 -12.95 -5.94 -13.63
N ALA A 48 -13.57 -7.04 -14.07
CA ALA A 48 -15.02 -7.17 -14.15
C ALA A 48 -15.70 -7.08 -12.78
N ASP A 49 -14.98 -7.48 -11.73
CA ASP A 49 -15.50 -7.42 -10.38
C ASP A 49 -15.23 -6.08 -9.70
N LEU A 50 -14.42 -5.16 -10.27
CA LEU A 50 -14.01 -3.92 -9.61
C LEU A 50 -15.19 -3.05 -9.16
N GLN A 51 -15.17 -2.64 -7.90
CA GLN A 51 -16.18 -1.80 -7.27
C GLN A 51 -15.57 -0.52 -6.70
N GLU A 52 -16.42 0.49 -6.49
CA GLU A 52 -16.05 1.70 -5.75
C GLU A 52 -15.47 1.33 -4.38
N GLY A 53 -14.35 1.94 -4.03
CA GLY A 53 -13.61 1.71 -2.79
C GLY A 53 -12.52 0.63 -2.90
N ASP A 54 -12.58 -0.25 -3.90
CA ASP A 54 -11.58 -1.31 -4.05
C ASP A 54 -10.20 -0.72 -4.40
N ILE A 55 -10.13 0.33 -5.21
CA ILE A 55 -8.85 0.88 -5.65
C ILE A 55 -8.13 1.50 -4.46
N LEU A 56 -8.79 2.39 -3.71
CA LEU A 56 -8.17 3.03 -2.55
C LEU A 56 -7.81 2.01 -1.46
N ALA A 57 -8.64 1.00 -1.23
CA ALA A 57 -8.32 -0.06 -0.27
C ALA A 57 -7.06 -0.85 -0.69
N ALA A 58 -6.89 -1.15 -1.99
CA ALA A 58 -5.67 -1.80 -2.48
C ALA A 58 -4.45 -0.87 -2.39
N THR A 59 -4.64 0.43 -2.62
CA THR A 59 -3.60 1.46 -2.51
C THR A 59 -3.08 1.56 -1.08
N ASP A 60 -3.96 1.58 -0.09
CA ASP A 60 -3.56 1.61 1.32
C ASP A 60 -2.72 0.38 1.70
N VAL A 61 -3.12 -0.82 1.24
CA VAL A 61 -2.37 -2.06 1.48
C VAL A 61 -0.99 -2.00 0.82
N ALA A 62 -0.91 -1.62 -0.45
CA ALA A 62 0.35 -1.57 -1.19
C ALA A 62 1.31 -0.50 -0.63
N LEU A 63 0.80 0.67 -0.23
CA LEU A 63 1.62 1.71 0.38
C LEU A 63 2.14 1.30 1.77
N ALA A 64 1.31 0.62 2.57
CA ALA A 64 1.75 0.09 3.85
C ALA A 64 2.85 -0.97 3.69
N GLU A 65 2.68 -1.91 2.75
CA GLU A 65 3.69 -2.93 2.45
C GLU A 65 4.97 -2.32 1.89
N ALA A 66 4.87 -1.36 0.97
CA ALA A 66 6.01 -0.63 0.43
C ALA A 66 6.78 0.15 1.51
N ALA A 67 6.06 0.78 2.45
CA ALA A 67 6.68 1.46 3.59
C ALA A 67 7.43 0.49 4.51
N THR A 68 6.84 -0.68 4.81
CA THR A 68 7.53 -1.73 5.60
C THR A 68 8.79 -2.23 4.89
N ILE A 69 8.74 -2.47 3.57
CA ILE A 69 9.94 -2.88 2.81
C ILE A 69 11.03 -1.80 2.88
N LEU A 70 10.65 -0.52 2.78
CA LEU A 70 11.60 0.58 2.92
C LEU A 70 12.23 0.58 4.32
N GLU A 71 11.43 0.47 5.38
CA GLU A 71 11.91 0.38 6.76
C GLU A 71 12.91 -0.78 6.94
N ASP A 72 12.61 -1.95 6.37
CA ASP A 72 13.49 -3.12 6.42
C ASP A 72 14.85 -2.85 5.73
N ILE A 73 14.86 -2.20 4.56
CA ILE A 73 16.09 -1.82 3.84
C ILE A 73 16.94 -0.85 4.69
N LEU A 74 16.28 0.13 5.32
CA LEU A 74 16.94 1.16 6.13
C LEU A 74 17.48 0.60 7.45
N ALA A 75 16.84 -0.43 8.00
CA ALA A 75 17.28 -1.10 9.23
C ALA A 75 18.57 -1.94 9.05
N VAL A 76 18.98 -2.27 7.81
CA VAL A 76 20.20 -3.04 7.55
C VAL A 76 21.45 -2.21 7.86
N PRO A 77 22.34 -2.65 8.77
CA PRO A 77 23.62 -1.98 9.02
C PRO A 77 24.52 -2.00 7.78
N ASN A 78 25.30 -0.93 7.56
CA ASN A 78 26.12 -0.77 6.35
C ASN A 78 27.07 -1.95 6.09
N GLU A 79 27.67 -2.51 7.13
CA GLU A 79 28.58 -3.65 7.07
C GLU A 79 27.89 -4.99 6.74
N SER A 80 26.55 -5.04 6.83
CA SER A 80 25.74 -6.24 6.61
C SER A 80 24.91 -6.17 5.32
N ARG A 81 25.11 -5.13 4.49
CA ARG A 81 24.37 -4.96 3.24
C ARG A 81 24.80 -5.98 2.18
N THR A 82 23.81 -6.58 1.54
CA THR A 82 23.94 -7.54 0.43
C THR A 82 22.96 -7.18 -0.68
N PHE A 83 23.09 -7.80 -1.86
CA PHE A 83 22.11 -7.58 -2.92
C PHE A 83 20.72 -8.01 -2.45
N GLU A 84 20.62 -9.16 -1.78
CA GLU A 84 19.36 -9.78 -1.37
C GLU A 84 18.62 -9.02 -0.27
N ASN A 85 19.30 -8.24 0.58
CA ASN A 85 18.67 -7.50 1.68
C ASN A 85 18.59 -5.98 1.46
N THR A 86 19.20 -5.44 0.40
CA THR A 86 19.19 -3.99 0.13
C THR A 86 18.61 -3.69 -1.26
N ILE A 87 19.12 -4.34 -2.31
CA ILE A 87 18.76 -4.00 -3.69
C ILE A 87 17.54 -4.79 -4.19
N LEU A 88 17.48 -6.09 -3.91
CA LEU A 88 16.32 -6.90 -4.27
C LEU A 88 15.02 -6.43 -3.57
N PRO A 89 15.02 -6.07 -2.28
CA PRO A 89 13.81 -5.55 -1.65
C PRO A 89 13.35 -4.23 -2.26
N LEU A 90 14.25 -3.38 -2.77
CA LEU A 90 13.86 -2.16 -3.49
C LEU A 90 13.09 -2.48 -4.78
N ASP A 91 13.50 -3.51 -5.54
CA ASP A 91 12.73 -3.99 -6.71
C ASP A 91 11.36 -4.53 -6.30
N ASN A 92 11.29 -5.26 -5.17
CA ASN A 92 10.02 -5.74 -4.62
C ASN A 92 9.10 -4.58 -4.23
N LEU A 93 9.63 -3.51 -3.65
CA LEU A 93 8.88 -2.29 -3.32
C LEU A 93 8.26 -1.69 -4.58
N TYR A 94 9.02 -1.53 -5.67
CA TYR A 94 8.49 -1.05 -6.95
C TYR A 94 7.43 -1.98 -7.53
N ASN A 95 7.59 -3.28 -7.38
CA ASN A 95 6.61 -4.25 -7.83
C ASN A 95 5.30 -4.17 -7.00
N VAL A 96 5.39 -4.04 -5.68
CA VAL A 96 4.21 -3.91 -4.80
C VAL A 96 3.38 -2.68 -5.17
N THR A 97 4.03 -1.52 -5.34
CA THR A 97 3.32 -0.29 -5.74
C THR A 97 2.78 -0.40 -7.17
N GLY A 98 3.61 -0.84 -8.11
CA GLY A 98 3.23 -0.95 -9.52
C GLY A 98 2.09 -1.95 -9.79
N LYS A 99 1.94 -2.99 -8.97
CA LYS A 99 0.82 -3.93 -9.08
C LYS A 99 -0.54 -3.29 -8.84
N VAL A 100 -0.61 -2.18 -8.11
CA VAL A 100 -1.87 -1.45 -7.88
C VAL A 100 -1.93 -0.17 -8.71
N ASP A 101 -0.82 0.58 -8.80
CA ASP A 101 -0.77 1.84 -9.54
C ASP A 101 -1.03 1.66 -11.04
N ASN A 102 -0.46 0.63 -11.66
CA ASN A 102 -0.65 0.36 -13.10
C ASN A 102 -2.12 0.06 -13.46
N PRO A 103 -2.82 -0.89 -12.80
CA PRO A 103 -4.22 -1.12 -13.09
C PRO A 103 -5.11 0.07 -12.69
N ALA A 104 -4.77 0.82 -11.63
CA ALA A 104 -5.48 2.05 -11.30
C ALA A 104 -5.36 3.07 -12.46
N GLY A 105 -4.16 3.31 -12.98
CA GLY A 105 -3.96 4.19 -14.14
C GLY A 105 -4.61 3.72 -15.43
N LEU A 106 -4.81 2.41 -15.62
CA LEU A 106 -5.66 1.93 -16.71
C LEU A 106 -7.13 2.31 -16.45
N MET A 107 -7.64 2.06 -15.24
CA MET A 107 -9.03 2.29 -14.87
C MET A 107 -9.39 3.78 -14.86
N SER A 108 -8.47 4.68 -14.53
CA SER A 108 -8.68 6.13 -14.61
C SER A 108 -9.01 6.60 -16.03
N GLU A 109 -8.53 5.90 -17.04
CA GLU A 109 -8.72 6.26 -18.45
C GLU A 109 -9.91 5.55 -19.10
N VAL A 110 -10.17 4.28 -18.75
CA VAL A 110 -11.08 3.42 -19.54
C VAL A 110 -12.34 2.98 -18.82
N HIS A 111 -12.42 3.09 -17.49
CA HIS A 111 -13.58 2.58 -16.76
C HIS A 111 -14.83 3.44 -17.04
N GLU A 112 -16.02 2.84 -17.20
CA GLU A 112 -17.24 3.58 -17.55
C GLU A 112 -17.79 4.46 -16.42
N SER A 113 -17.68 3.99 -15.17
CA SER A 113 -18.08 4.75 -13.97
C SER A 113 -17.12 5.91 -13.69
N ALA A 114 -17.65 7.13 -13.64
CA ALA A 114 -16.89 8.32 -13.26
C ALA A 114 -16.32 8.23 -11.84
N VAL A 115 -17.07 7.64 -10.91
CA VAL A 115 -16.65 7.49 -9.51
C VAL A 115 -15.39 6.63 -9.40
N ILE A 116 -15.34 5.52 -10.14
CA ILE A 116 -14.15 4.65 -10.17
C ILE A 116 -12.97 5.34 -10.85
N ARG A 117 -13.19 6.16 -11.89
CA ARG A 117 -12.11 6.95 -12.51
C ARG A 117 -11.55 7.99 -11.54
N ASP A 118 -12.40 8.69 -10.80
CA ASP A 118 -11.98 9.69 -9.81
C ASP A 118 -11.23 9.05 -8.63
N GLU A 119 -11.68 7.86 -8.21
CA GLU A 119 -10.99 7.03 -7.22
C GLU A 119 -9.60 6.61 -7.72
N ALA A 120 -9.51 6.12 -8.96
CA ALA A 120 -8.25 5.75 -9.59
C ALA A 120 -7.26 6.93 -9.68
N ASN A 121 -7.74 8.10 -10.09
CA ASN A 121 -6.93 9.32 -10.10
C ASN A 121 -6.41 9.68 -8.70
N SER A 122 -7.24 9.53 -7.67
CA SER A 122 -6.85 9.77 -6.29
C SER A 122 -5.76 8.80 -5.83
N SER A 123 -5.89 7.52 -6.18
CA SER A 123 -4.85 6.51 -5.94
C SER A 123 -3.51 6.88 -6.61
N MET A 124 -3.53 7.27 -7.88
CA MET A 124 -2.31 7.66 -8.61
C MET A 124 -1.62 8.88 -7.96
N ILE A 125 -2.38 9.83 -7.40
CA ILE A 125 -1.80 10.97 -6.66
C ILE A 125 -1.04 10.47 -5.41
N LEU A 126 -1.60 9.48 -4.69
CA LEU A 126 -0.95 8.90 -3.51
C LEU A 126 0.35 8.17 -3.87
N PHE A 127 0.33 7.33 -4.92
CA PHE A 127 1.54 6.66 -5.40
C PHE A 127 2.58 7.64 -5.93
N SER A 128 2.16 8.66 -6.69
CA SER A 128 3.05 9.73 -7.17
C SER A 128 3.73 10.43 -6.00
N LYS A 129 2.98 10.78 -4.94
CA LYS A 129 3.57 11.35 -3.73
C LYS A 129 4.61 10.41 -3.10
N PHE A 130 4.25 9.14 -2.88
CA PHE A 130 5.16 8.16 -2.29
C PHE A 130 6.44 7.98 -3.10
N MET A 131 6.33 7.82 -4.43
CA MET A 131 7.48 7.64 -5.32
C MET A 131 8.35 8.89 -5.42
N ASN A 132 7.75 10.09 -5.38
CA ASN A 132 8.51 11.34 -5.30
C ASN A 132 9.32 11.42 -4.01
N ASP A 133 8.68 11.15 -2.86
CA ASP A 133 9.35 11.13 -1.55
C ASP A 133 10.49 10.09 -1.52
N LEU A 134 10.26 8.91 -2.08
CA LEU A 134 11.27 7.85 -2.21
C LEU A 134 12.46 8.28 -3.06
N SER A 135 12.21 8.95 -4.19
CA SER A 135 13.25 9.37 -5.15
C SER A 135 14.24 10.41 -4.62
N VAL A 136 13.88 11.09 -3.52
CA VAL A 136 14.71 12.06 -2.81
C VAL A 136 15.09 11.61 -1.40
N ASN A 137 14.85 10.33 -1.06
CA ASN A 137 15.16 9.79 0.24
C ASN A 137 16.68 9.57 0.39
N GLU A 138 17.31 10.43 1.21
CA GLU A 138 18.76 10.44 1.41
C GLU A 138 19.27 9.19 2.14
N GLU A 139 18.49 8.64 3.06
CA GLU A 139 18.87 7.42 3.78
C GLU A 139 18.89 6.21 2.85
N LEU A 140 17.89 6.09 1.98
CA LEU A 140 17.83 5.05 0.97
C LEU A 140 18.97 5.18 -0.05
N TYR A 141 19.24 6.39 -0.53
CA TYR A 141 20.38 6.63 -1.42
C TYR A 141 21.70 6.21 -0.77
N ASN A 142 21.93 6.60 0.48
CA ASN A 142 23.13 6.24 1.24
C ASN A 142 23.22 4.72 1.45
N ALA A 143 22.10 4.04 1.69
CA ALA A 143 22.03 2.58 1.80
C ALA A 143 22.48 1.88 0.49
N ILE A 144 22.01 2.35 -0.66
CA ILE A 144 22.37 1.82 -1.98
C ILE A 144 23.85 2.07 -2.29
N VAL A 145 24.35 3.28 -2.02
CA VAL A 145 25.77 3.63 -2.20
C VAL A 145 26.66 2.78 -1.28
N ALA A 146 26.29 2.64 0.00
CA ALA A 146 27.02 1.79 0.94
C ALA A 146 27.11 0.34 0.44
N PHE A 147 26.01 -0.22 -0.08
CA PHE A 147 26.03 -1.53 -0.72
C PHE A 147 26.96 -1.56 -1.95
N SER A 148 26.92 -0.56 -2.82
CA SER A 148 27.77 -0.50 -4.02
C SER A 148 29.27 -0.52 -3.71
N GLU A 149 29.67 -0.04 -2.53
CA GLU A 149 31.05 -0.01 -2.09
C GLU A 149 31.52 -1.32 -1.44
N THR A 150 30.61 -2.24 -1.14
CA THR A 150 30.94 -3.58 -0.62
C THR A 150 31.69 -4.42 -1.66
N SER A 151 32.36 -5.48 -1.21
CA SER A 151 32.97 -6.45 -2.12
C SER A 151 31.94 -7.12 -3.03
N GLU A 152 30.72 -7.35 -2.57
CA GLU A 152 29.65 -7.91 -3.40
C GLU A 152 29.21 -6.92 -4.48
N GLY A 153 28.86 -5.68 -4.09
CA GLY A 153 28.43 -4.62 -5.01
C GLY A 153 29.44 -4.36 -6.13
N LYS A 154 30.73 -4.28 -5.78
CA LYS A 154 31.84 -4.10 -6.75
C LYS A 154 32.01 -5.26 -7.73
N ASN A 155 31.61 -6.47 -7.35
CA ASN A 155 31.75 -7.67 -8.15
C ASN A 155 30.45 -8.11 -8.86
N LEU A 156 29.37 -7.35 -8.73
CA LEU A 156 28.14 -7.62 -9.50
C LEU A 156 28.42 -7.56 -11.00
N THR A 157 27.71 -8.42 -11.76
CA THR A 157 27.79 -8.47 -13.22
C THR A 157 26.40 -8.55 -13.85
N GLY A 158 26.33 -8.33 -15.18
CA GLY A 158 25.09 -8.49 -15.94
C GLY A 158 23.96 -7.58 -15.47
N VAL A 159 22.75 -8.15 -15.38
CA VAL A 159 21.53 -7.39 -15.07
C VAL A 159 21.52 -6.84 -13.64
N LYS A 160 22.11 -7.55 -12.67
CA LYS A 160 22.20 -7.07 -11.27
C LYS A 160 23.07 -5.80 -11.18
N LYS A 161 24.22 -5.78 -11.88
CA LYS A 161 25.10 -4.61 -11.95
C LYS A 161 24.41 -3.43 -12.62
N ARG A 162 23.75 -3.68 -13.75
CA ARG A 162 22.98 -2.65 -14.46
C ARG A 162 21.90 -2.05 -13.56
N TYR A 163 21.14 -2.88 -12.86
CA TYR A 163 20.09 -2.41 -11.97
C TYR A 163 20.65 -1.50 -10.87
N LEU A 164 21.71 -1.93 -10.17
CA LEU A 164 22.38 -1.09 -9.16
C LEU A 164 22.84 0.27 -9.74
N ASP A 165 23.48 0.26 -10.91
CA ASP A 165 23.98 1.48 -11.55
C ASP A 165 22.86 2.43 -11.99
N ASP A 166 21.76 1.88 -12.46
CA ASP A 166 20.60 2.65 -12.91
C ASP A 166 19.84 3.25 -11.72
N GLU A 167 19.74 2.54 -10.60
CA GLU A 167 19.17 3.10 -9.35
C GLU A 167 19.99 4.28 -8.85
N ILE A 168 21.31 4.13 -8.67
CA ILE A 168 22.19 5.23 -8.22
C ILE A 168 22.06 6.43 -9.15
N ARG A 169 22.11 6.22 -10.47
CA ARG A 169 21.97 7.29 -11.47
C ARG A 169 20.61 7.97 -11.41
N SER A 170 19.54 7.24 -11.10
CA SER A 170 18.19 7.80 -10.98
C SER A 170 18.11 8.76 -9.81
N PHE A 171 18.65 8.39 -8.64
CA PHE A 171 18.79 9.28 -7.50
C PHE A 171 19.64 10.52 -7.81
N GLU A 172 20.80 10.34 -8.46
CA GLU A 172 21.67 11.45 -8.83
C GLU A 172 20.99 12.45 -9.78
N ARG A 173 20.15 11.97 -10.70
CA ARG A 173 19.35 12.82 -11.61
C ARG A 173 18.32 13.68 -10.88
N GLN A 174 17.85 13.23 -9.72
CA GLN A 174 17.00 14.03 -8.84
C GLN A 174 17.79 15.07 -8.03
N GLY A 175 19.11 15.14 -8.22
CA GLY A 175 19.97 16.13 -7.57
C GLY A 175 20.38 15.74 -6.14
N ILE A 176 20.09 14.52 -5.67
CA ILE A 176 20.36 14.12 -4.28
C ILE A 176 21.86 14.12 -3.95
N ALA A 177 22.71 13.87 -4.94
CA ALA A 177 24.16 13.88 -4.80
C ALA A 177 24.77 15.30 -4.80
N LEU A 178 23.95 16.35 -5.00
CA LEU A 178 24.42 17.72 -4.91
C LEU A 178 24.65 18.12 -3.44
N PRO A 179 25.60 19.04 -3.17
CA PRO A 179 25.73 19.68 -1.86
C PRO A 179 24.39 20.24 -1.41
N LYS A 180 24.10 20.18 -0.11
CA LYS A 180 22.80 20.57 0.46
C LYS A 180 22.40 22.00 0.04
N GLU A 181 23.36 22.90 -0.08
CA GLU A 181 23.19 24.29 -0.50
C GLU A 181 22.65 24.44 -1.94
N LYS A 182 22.68 23.39 -2.75
CA LYS A 182 22.13 23.35 -4.11
C LYS A 182 20.84 22.54 -4.23
N ARG A 183 20.39 21.91 -3.13
CA ARG A 183 19.12 21.16 -3.05
C ARG A 183 17.97 22.00 -2.48
N GLU A 184 18.29 23.07 -1.75
CA GLU A 184 17.36 24.07 -1.18
C GLU A 184 17.16 25.27 -2.13
#